data_AF-A0A1A3A2P3-F1
#
_entry.id   AF-A0A1A3A2P3-F1
#
_cell.length_a   1.000
_cell.length_b   1.000
_cell.length_c   1.000
_cell.angle_alpha   90.00
_cell.angle_beta   90.00
_cell.angle_gamma   90.00
#
_symmetry.space_group_name_H-M   'P 1'
#
loop_
_entity.id
_entity.type
_entity.pdbx_description
1 polymer ?
#
loop_
_entity_poly.entity_id
_entity_poly.type
_entity_poly.pdbx_seq_one_letter_code
_entity_poly.pdbx_strand_id
1 'polypeptide(L)'
;MALIIWIIVKLIWWIAGAAALVGLFFLVRAIVRDGRRRAELRAAHRAALRFRADQQHNWVLRGDDRGVYGVEGAKLMHYLYPERRSLQRLLPSRE
;
A
#
# COMPACT_ATOMS: atom_id res chain seq x y z
N MET A 1 37.63 -41.23 -20.52
CA MET A 1 36.14 -41.29 -20.48
C MET A 1 35.54 -40.61 -19.25
N ALA A 2 35.89 -41.00 -18.02
CA ALA A 2 35.31 -40.41 -16.80
C ALA A 2 35.52 -38.89 -16.64
N LEU A 3 36.71 -38.37 -16.98
CA LEU A 3 37.00 -36.93 -16.97
C LEU A 3 36.10 -36.12 -17.93
N ILE A 4 35.84 -36.68 -19.13
CA ILE A 4 35.00 -36.04 -20.15
C ILE A 4 33.55 -35.98 -19.66
N ILE A 5 33.04 -37.09 -19.09
CA ILE A 5 31.70 -37.16 -18.50
C ILE A 5 31.55 -36.13 -17.37
N TRP A 6 32.55 -36.04 -16.49
CA TRP A 6 32.53 -35.06 -15.39
C TRP A 6 32.47 -33.62 -15.90
N ILE A 7 33.26 -33.28 -16.93
CA ILE A 7 33.23 -31.95 -17.56
C ILE A 7 31.85 -31.65 -18.14
N ILE A 8 31.27 -32.58 -18.90
CA ILE A 8 29.95 -32.40 -19.54
C ILE A 8 28.87 -32.14 -18.48
N VAL A 9 28.82 -32.96 -17.43
CA VAL A 9 27.84 -32.79 -16.34
C VAL A 9 27.98 -31.41 -15.71
N LYS A 10 29.21 -30.98 -15.43
CA LYS A 10 29.45 -29.67 -14.81
C LYS A 10 29.04 -28.51 -15.73
N LEU A 11 29.26 -28.65 -17.03
CA LEU A 11 28.87 -27.65 -18.03
C LEU A 11 27.35 -27.50 -18.12
N ILE A 12 26.62 -28.62 -18.11
CA ILE A 12 25.15 -28.62 -18.11
C ILE A 12 24.61 -27.90 -16.88
N TRP A 13 25.20 -28.14 -15.70
CA TRP A 13 24.80 -27.46 -14.47
C TRP A 13 25.05 -25.94 -14.51
N TRP A 14 26.14 -25.50 -15.15
CA TRP A 14 26.38 -24.07 -15.38
C TRP A 14 25.32 -23.45 -16.30
N ILE A 15 24.95 -24.15 -17.38
CA ILE A 15 23.90 -23.69 -18.30
C ILE A 15 22.54 -23.65 -17.59
N ALA A 16 22.20 -24.69 -16.83
CA ALA A 16 20.97 -24.74 -16.05
C ALA A 16 20.91 -23.62 -15.01
N GLY A 17 22.01 -23.36 -14.31
CA GLY A 17 22.12 -22.24 -13.37
C GLY A 17 21.92 -20.89 -14.05
N ALA A 18 22.56 -20.67 -15.20
CA ALA A 18 22.39 -19.44 -15.98
C ALA A 18 20.92 -19.27 -16.46
N ALA A 19 20.30 -20.34 -16.97
CA ALA A 19 18.91 -20.32 -17.38
C ALA A 19 17.97 -20.02 -16.22
N ALA A 20 18.22 -20.58 -15.03
CA ALA A 20 17.45 -20.30 -13.82
C ALA A 20 17.56 -18.81 -13.41
N LEU A 21 18.75 -18.23 -13.46
CA LEU A 21 18.96 -16.80 -13.15
C LEU A 21 18.22 -15.90 -14.13
N VAL A 22 18.27 -16.20 -15.43
CA VAL A 22 17.52 -15.45 -16.45
C VAL A 22 16.01 -15.58 -16.21
N GLY A 23 15.52 -16.79 -15.95
CA GLY A 23 14.11 -17.03 -15.62
C GLY A 23 13.66 -16.22 -14.40
N LEU A 24 14.45 -16.23 -13.33
CA LEU A 24 14.18 -15.46 -12.12
C LEU A 24 14.15 -13.95 -12.40
N PHE A 25 15.09 -13.44 -13.20
CA PHE A 25 15.10 -12.04 -13.59
C PHE A 25 13.82 -11.63 -14.32
N PHE A 26 13.36 -12.43 -15.28
CA PHE A 26 12.11 -12.16 -16.00
C PHE A 26 10.89 -12.26 -15.09
N LEU A 27 10.88 -13.23 -14.16
CA LEU A 27 9.81 -13.39 -13.18
C LEU A 27 9.71 -12.15 -12.27
N VAL A 28 10.82 -11.71 -11.68
CA VAL A 28 10.88 -10.50 -10.84
C VAL A 28 10.45 -9.28 -11.65
N ARG A 29 10.94 -9.14 -12.89
CA ARG A 29 10.57 -8.05 -13.80
C ARG A 29 9.06 -8.02 -14.07
N ALA A 30 8.44 -9.18 -14.30
CA ALA A 30 7.00 -9.29 -14.53
C ALA A 30 6.21 -8.88 -13.27
N ILE A 31 6.61 -9.35 -12.09
CA ILE A 31 5.97 -9.00 -10.81
C ILE A 31 6.07 -7.49 -10.56
N VAL A 32 7.25 -6.89 -10.73
CA VAL A 32 7.45 -5.44 -10.56
C VAL A 32 6.59 -4.66 -11.55
N ARG A 33 6.49 -5.11 -12.80
CA ARG A 33 5.66 -4.45 -13.82
C ARG A 33 4.17 -4.48 -13.48
N ASP A 34 3.66 -5.60 -12.96
CA ASP A 34 2.27 -5.67 -12.48
C ASP A 34 2.05 -4.81 -11.23
N GLY A 35 3.00 -4.86 -10.30
CA GLY A 35 2.97 -4.05 -9.08
C GLY A 35 2.96 -2.55 -9.35
N ARG A 36 3.70 -2.08 -10.36
CA ARG A 36 3.72 -0.66 -10.75
C ARG A 36 2.35 -0.16 -11.22
N ARG A 37 1.62 -0.93 -12.02
CA ARG A 37 0.25 -0.57 -12.44
C ARG A 37 -0.69 -0.38 -11.25
N ARG A 38 -0.58 -1.24 -10.23
CA ARG A 38 -1.35 -1.13 -8.98
C ARG A 38 -0.85 0.03 -8.10
N ALA A 39 0.45 0.31 -8.12
CA ALA A 39 1.06 1.37 -7.33
C ALA A 39 0.71 2.77 -7.85
N GLU A 40 0.53 2.94 -9.17
CA GLU A 40 0.15 4.20 -9.81
C GLU A 40 -1.27 4.64 -9.38
N LEU A 41 -2.24 3.72 -9.37
CA LEU A 41 -3.59 4.01 -8.85
C LEU A 41 -3.57 4.47 -7.38
N ARG A 42 -2.67 3.92 -6.58
CA ARG A 42 -2.46 4.33 -5.17
C ARG A 42 -1.59 5.58 -5.05
N ALA A 43 -0.83 5.95 -6.07
CA ALA A 43 0.05 7.12 -6.03
C ALA A 43 -0.77 8.41 -6.10
N ALA A 44 -1.77 8.47 -6.98
CA ALA A 44 -2.70 9.60 -7.05
C ALA A 44 -3.43 9.83 -5.71
N HIS A 45 -3.93 8.75 -5.10
CA HIS A 45 -4.60 8.82 -3.80
C HIS A 45 -3.65 9.29 -2.68
N ARG A 46 -2.42 8.76 -2.64
CA ARG A 46 -1.39 9.18 -1.66
C ARG A 46 -0.95 10.63 -1.87
N ALA A 47 -0.85 11.09 -3.11
CA ALA A 47 -0.54 12.48 -3.42
C ALA A 47 -1.66 13.42 -2.93
N ALA A 48 -2.93 13.06 -3.16
CA ALA A 48 -4.07 13.81 -2.66
C ALA A 48 -4.16 13.83 -1.12
N LEU A 49 -3.77 12.74 -0.45
CA LEU A 49 -3.66 12.69 1.01
C LEU A 49 -2.56 13.61 1.53
N ARG A 50 -1.37 13.58 0.93
CA ARG A 50 -0.25 14.47 1.29
C ARG A 50 -0.64 15.94 1.13
N PHE A 51 -1.22 16.29 -0.02
CA PHE A 51 -1.68 17.65 -0.27
C PHE A 51 -2.67 18.15 0.80
N ARG A 52 -3.63 17.32 1.21
CA ARG A 52 -4.57 17.66 2.29
C ARG A 52 -3.89 17.80 3.65
N ALA A 53 -2.93 16.93 3.96
CA ALA A 53 -2.15 17.03 5.20
C ALA A 53 -1.31 18.31 5.24
N ASP A 54 -0.65 18.66 4.14
CA ASP A 54 0.14 19.89 4.00
C ASP A 54 -0.75 21.14 4.10
N GLN A 55 -1.96 21.08 3.52
CA GLN A 55 -2.94 22.15 3.64
C GLN A 55 -3.37 22.36 5.09
N GLN A 56 -3.67 21.29 5.82
CA GLN A 56 -4.00 21.36 7.25
C GLN A 56 -2.83 21.91 8.07
N HIS A 57 -1.61 21.44 7.82
CA HIS A 57 -0.40 21.94 8.48
C HIS A 57 -0.22 23.45 8.27
N ASN A 58 -0.45 23.92 7.03
CA ASN A 58 -0.37 25.34 6.69
C ASN A 58 -1.50 26.20 7.32
N TRP A 59 -2.64 25.62 7.69
CA TRP A 59 -3.67 26.32 8.47
C TRP A 59 -3.21 26.52 9.91
N VAL A 60 -2.65 25.47 10.52
CA VAL A 60 -2.09 25.56 11.88
C VAL A 60 -0.98 26.60 11.95
N LEU A 61 -0.05 26.62 10.99
CA LEU A 61 1.01 27.62 10.94
C LEU A 61 0.48 29.06 10.76
N ARG A 62 -0.71 29.22 10.18
CA ARG A 62 -1.38 30.51 10.03
C ARG A 62 -2.28 30.88 11.23
N GLY A 63 -2.29 30.06 12.28
CA GLY A 63 -3.14 30.26 13.46
C GLY A 63 -4.62 29.94 13.21
N ASP A 64 -4.94 29.21 12.15
CA ASP A 64 -6.29 28.70 11.88
C ASP A 64 -6.46 27.32 12.54
N ASP A 65 -7.18 27.31 13.66
CA ASP A 65 -7.43 26.13 14.51
C ASP A 65 -8.30 25.05 13.85
N ARG A 66 -8.85 25.28 12.65
CA ARG A 66 -9.60 24.27 11.89
C ARG A 66 -8.74 23.05 11.50
N GLY A 67 -7.41 23.16 11.56
CA GLY A 67 -6.46 22.10 11.21
C GLY A 67 -6.16 21.09 12.32
N VAL A 68 -6.52 21.36 13.58
CA VAL A 68 -6.20 20.48 14.72
C VAL A 68 -7.49 19.96 15.36
N TYR A 69 -7.71 18.65 15.29
CA TYR A 69 -8.67 17.99 16.17
C TYR A 69 -8.07 17.92 17.57
N GLY A 70 -8.14 19.02 18.31
CA GLY A 70 -7.93 19.02 19.76
C GLY A 70 -9.03 18.20 20.44
N VAL A 71 -8.92 18.04 21.76
CA VAL A 71 -9.97 17.42 22.58
C VAL A 71 -11.36 18.01 22.35
N GLU A 72 -11.46 19.31 22.00
CA GLU A 72 -12.72 19.94 21.63
C GLU A 72 -13.24 19.52 20.25
N GLY A 73 -12.38 19.44 19.24
CA GLY A 73 -12.76 18.97 17.90
C GLY A 73 -13.22 17.50 17.91
N ALA A 74 -12.61 16.66 18.75
CA ALA A 74 -13.03 15.28 18.97
C ALA A 74 -14.42 15.19 19.65
N LYS A 75 -14.69 16.07 20.63
CA LYS A 75 -16.03 16.17 21.26
C LYS A 75 -17.11 16.62 20.27
N LEU A 76 -16.80 17.58 19.40
CA LEU A 76 -17.74 18.07 18.38
C LEU A 76 -18.11 16.99 17.35
N MET A 77 -17.15 16.14 16.94
CA MET A 77 -17.42 14.99 16.07
C MET A 77 -18.36 13.96 16.72
N HIS A 78 -18.25 13.75 18.04
CA HIS A 78 -19.14 12.86 18.77
C HIS A 78 -20.59 13.39 18.83
N TYR A 79 -20.76 14.72 18.76
CA TYR A 79 -22.06 15.37 18.72
C TYR A 79 -22.68 15.40 17.31
N LEU A 80 -21.87 15.66 16.28
CA LEU A 80 -22.32 15.72 14.88
C LEU A 80 -22.60 14.34 14.28
N TYR A 81 -21.81 13.34 14.67
CA TYR A 81 -21.98 11.94 14.25
C TYR A 81 -22.08 11.06 15.50
N PRO A 82 -23.22 11.08 16.21
CA PRO A 82 -23.45 10.11 17.26
C PRO A 82 -23.33 8.72 16.64
N GLU A 83 -22.48 7.87 17.21
CA GLU A 83 -22.19 6.53 16.69
C GLU A 83 -23.47 5.85 16.18
N ARG A 84 -23.49 5.41 14.92
CA ARG A 84 -24.60 4.62 14.34
C ARG A 84 -24.98 3.39 15.17
N ARG A 85 -24.10 2.95 16.08
CA ARG A 85 -24.32 1.86 17.02
C ARG A 85 -25.44 2.13 18.04
N SER A 86 -25.76 3.40 18.34
CA SER A 86 -26.90 3.76 19.19
C SER A 86 -28.24 3.75 18.42
N LEU A 87 -28.24 4.19 17.16
CA LEU A 87 -29.43 4.15 16.29
C LEU A 87 -29.88 2.72 15.97
N GLN A 88 -28.93 1.78 15.85
CA GLN A 88 -29.24 0.36 15.64
C GLN A 88 -29.93 -0.30 16.85
N ARG A 89 -29.82 0.29 18.04
CA ARG A 89 -30.46 -0.17 19.27
C ARG A 89 -31.88 0.42 19.46
N LEU A 90 -32.22 1.47 18.72
CA LEU A 90 -33.49 2.20 18.82
C LEU A 90 -34.48 1.88 17.68
N LEU A 91 -34.02 1.21 16.63
CA LEU A 91 -34.91 0.73 15.58
C LEU A 91 -35.36 -0.70 15.94
N PRO A 92 -36.67 -0.94 16.18
CA PRO A 92 -37.14 -2.30 16.37
C PRO A 92 -36.86 -3.08 15.08
N SER A 93 -36.33 -4.29 15.22
CA SER A 93 -36.25 -5.27 14.15
C SER A 93 -37.65 -5.44 13.58
N ARG A 94 -37.89 -4.87 12.40
CA ARG A 94 -39.06 -5.19 11.61
C ARG A 94 -38.86 -6.59 11.07
N GLU A 95 -39.34 -7.56 11.83
CA GLU A 95 -39.81 -8.84 11.29
C GLU A 95 -41.15 -8.64 10.59
#